data_AF-A0A949KCC3-F1
#
_entry.id   AF-A0A949KCC3-F1
#
_cell.length_a   1.000
_cell.length_b   1.000
_cell.length_c   1.000
_cell.angle_alpha   90.00
_cell.angle_beta   90.00
_cell.angle_gamma   90.00
#
_symmetry.space_group_name_H-M   'P 1'
#
loop_
_entity.id
_entity.type
_entity.pdbx_description
1 polymer ?
#
loop_
_entity_poly.entity_id
_entity_poly.type
_entity_poly.pdbx_seq_one_letter_code
_entity_poly.pdbx_strand_id
1 'polypeptide(L)' 'MNIRPIKTKKDHALALKRIEALMTAKANTPEGDELDVLVTLVEAHEAIRESSRRTPSTAP' A
#
# COMPACT_ATOMS: atom_id res chain seq x y z
N MET A 1 -3.78 14.15 -9.72
CA MET A 1 -3.85 13.04 -8.74
C MET A 1 -3.95 13.58 -7.33
N ASN A 2 -4.76 12.96 -6.47
CA ASN A 2 -4.83 13.30 -5.04
C ASN A 2 -4.56 12.05 -4.19
N ILE A 3 -3.36 11.49 -4.32
CA ILE A 3 -2.91 10.34 -3.53
C ILE A 3 -2.65 10.78 -2.10
N ARG A 4 -3.04 9.96 -1.12
CA ARG A 4 -2.85 10.21 0.31
C ARG A 4 -2.12 9.05 0.97
N PRO A 5 -1.36 9.28 2.05
CA PRO A 5 -0.73 8.20 2.80
C PRO A 5 -1.76 7.19 3.34
N ILE A 6 -1.37 5.91 3.39
CA ILE A 6 -2.18 4.83 3.98
C ILE A 6 -1.94 4.81 5.50
N LYS A 7 -2.94 5.23 6.28
CA LYS A 7 -2.83 5.32 7.75
C LYS A 7 -3.70 4.31 8.48
N THR A 8 -4.84 3.95 7.88
CA THR A 8 -5.83 3.06 8.48
C THR A 8 -6.03 1.79 7.66
N LYS A 9 -6.65 0.77 8.27
CA LYS A 9 -7.06 -0.44 7.55
C LYS A 9 -8.03 -0.12 6.40
N LYS A 10 -8.86 0.92 6.55
CA LYS A 10 -9.80 1.34 5.50
C LYS A 10 -9.04 1.95 4.31
N ASP A 11 -8.04 2.79 4.56
CA ASP A 11 -7.19 3.35 3.51
C ASP A 11 -6.48 2.24 2.75
N HIS A 12 -5.98 1.23 3.48
CA HIS A 12 -5.32 0.07 2.88
C HIS A 12 -6.26 -0.71 1.96
N ALA A 13 -7.48 -1.02 2.41
CA ALA A 13 -8.47 -1.72 1.60
C ALA A 13 -8.89 -0.93 0.35
N LEU A 14 -9.01 0.40 0.47
CA LEU A 14 -9.31 1.26 -0.67
C LEU A 14 -8.15 1.31 -1.68
N ALA A 15 -6.90 1.36 -1.19
CA ALA A 15 -5.73 1.31 -2.03
C ALA A 15 -5.65 -0.01 -2.81
N LEU A 16 -5.86 -1.15 -2.15
CA LEU A 16 -5.91 -2.46 -2.81
C LEU A 16 -6.98 -2.53 -3.90
N LYS A 17 -8.21 -2.08 -3.61
CA LYS A 17 -9.28 -2.03 -4.60
C LYS A 17 -8.95 -1.13 -5.80
N ARG A 18 -8.23 -0.03 -5.56
CA ARG A 18 -7.79 0.86 -6.63
C ARG A 18 -6.68 0.23 -7.48
N ILE A 19 -5.73 -0.44 -6.86
CA ILE A 19 -4.69 -1.23 -7.54
C ILE A 19 -5.32 -2.28 -8.45
N GLU A 20 -6.30 -3.06 -7.95
CA GLU A 20 -7.03 -4.05 -8.75
C GLU A 20 -7.68 -3.43 -10.01
N ALA A 21 -8.27 -2.25 -9.88
CA ALA A 21 -8.86 -1.52 -11.01
C ALA A 21 -7.83 -0.97 -12.00
N LEU A 22 -6.56 -0.86 -11.60
CA LEU A 22 -5.47 -0.28 -12.38
C LEU A 22 -4.52 -1.34 -12.96
N MET A 23 -4.70 -2.63 -12.71
CA MET A 23 -3.75 -3.68 -13.13
C MET A 23 -3.51 -3.75 -14.65
N THR A 24 -4.43 -3.20 -15.46
CA THR A 24 -4.31 -3.12 -16.93
C THR A 24 -3.83 -1.75 -17.43
N ALA A 25 -3.49 -0.83 -16.52
CA ALA A 25 -2.94 0.47 -16.85
C ALA A 25 -1.62 0.31 -17.59
N LYS A 26 -1.40 1.17 -18.59
CA LYS A 26 -0.15 1.18 -19.35
C LYS A 26 0.90 1.99 -18.59
N ALA A 27 2.17 1.60 -18.72
CA ALA A 27 3.27 2.40 -18.23
C ALA A 27 3.29 3.79 -18.87
N ASN A 28 3.78 4.80 -18.14
CA ASN A 28 3.86 6.20 -18.56
C ASN A 28 2.49 6.83 -18.89
N THR A 29 1.41 6.35 -18.27
CA THR A 29 0.13 7.05 -18.23
C THR A 29 -0.18 7.47 -16.80
N PRO A 30 -1.07 8.46 -16.58
CA PRO A 30 -1.47 8.83 -15.22
C PRO A 30 -1.95 7.62 -14.40
N GLU A 31 -2.67 6.69 -15.00
CA GLU A 31 -3.13 5.46 -14.34
C GLU A 31 -1.97 4.54 -13.94
N GLY A 32 -0.95 4.41 -14.80
CA GLY A 32 0.26 3.65 -14.49
C GLY A 32 1.07 4.29 -13.37
N ASP A 33 1.26 5.62 -13.43
CA ASP A 33 1.93 6.37 -12.37
C ASP A 33 1.16 6.25 -11.03
N GLU A 34 -0.17 6.19 -11.07
CA GLU A 34 -1.02 6.00 -9.88
C GLU A 34 -0.80 4.60 -9.29
N LEU A 35 -0.77 3.58 -10.15
CA LEU A 35 -0.54 2.20 -9.75
C LEU A 35 0.81 2.05 -9.04
N ASP A 36 1.89 2.56 -9.64
CA ASP A 36 3.24 2.47 -9.08
C ASP A 36 3.34 3.11 -7.69
N VAL A 37 2.74 4.30 -7.52
CA VAL A 37 2.72 4.99 -6.22
C VAL A 37 1.86 4.23 -5.20
N LEU A 38 0.69 3.71 -5.59
CA LEU A 38 -0.19 2.98 -4.68
C LEU A 38 0.44 1.68 -4.19
N VAL A 39 1.11 0.93 -5.07
CA VAL A 39 1.85 -0.29 -4.69
C VAL A 39 2.93 0.06 -3.67
N THR A 40 3.74 1.08 -3.93
CA THR A 40 4.79 1.55 -3.01
C THR A 40 4.23 1.93 -1.64
N LEU A 41 3.09 2.62 -1.59
CA LEU A 41 2.44 3.03 -0.34
C LEU A 41 1.88 1.84 0.45
N VAL A 42 1.32 0.83 -0.23
CA VAL A 42 0.83 -0.40 0.39
C VAL A 42 1.98 -1.15 1.06
N GLU A 43 3.07 -1.39 0.33
CA GLU A 43 4.25 -2.08 0.85
C GLU A 43 4.84 -1.37 2.08
N ALA A 44 4.98 -0.04 2.02
CA ALA A 44 5.47 0.76 3.13
C ALA A 44 4.55 0.66 4.37
N HIS A 45 3.23 0.69 4.17
CA HIS A 45 2.26 0.54 5.25
C HIS A 45 2.34 -0.84 5.92
N GLU A 46 2.47 -1.90 5.13
CA GLU A 46 2.55 -3.26 5.64
C GLU A 46 3.88 -3.53 6.37
N ALA A 47 5.00 -3.02 5.85
CA ALA A 47 6.31 -3.14 6.51
C ALA A 47 6.32 -2.54 7.93
N ILE A 48 5.72 -1.36 8.11
CA ILE A 48 5.58 -0.71 9.44
C ILE A 48 4.73 -1.58 10.38
N ARG A 49 3.63 -2.15 9.88
CA ARG A 49 2.72 -2.98 10.67
C ARG A 49 3.33 -4.33 11.04
N GLU A 50 4.14 -4.90 10.15
CA GLU A 50 4.86 -6.14 10.41
C GLU A 50 5.98 -5.93 11.42
N SER A 51 6.73 -4.83 11.34
CA SER A 51 7.71 -4.44 12.34
C SER A 51 7.07 -4.25 13.73
N SER A 52 5.84 -3.74 13.80
CA SER A 52 5.09 -3.58 15.05
C SER A 52 4.55 -4.90 15.62
N ARG A 53 4.34 -5.94 14.79
CA ARG A 53 3.91 -7.27 15.23
C ARG A 53 5.05 -8.15 15.74
N ARG A 54 6.29 -7.82 15.39
CA ARG A 54 7.50 -8.47 15.92
C ARG A 54 7.94 -7.79 17.21
N THR A 55 7.13 -7.84 18.26
CA THR A 55 7.65 -7.70 19.63
C THR A 55 8.36 -9.00 20.02
N PRO A 56 9.52 -8.94 20.67
CA PRO A 56 10.36 -10.11 20.90
C PRO A 56 9.62 -11.09 21.80
N SER A 57 9.50 -12.33 21.35
CA SER A 57 9.22 -13.46 22.22
C SER A 57 10.35 -13.56 23.24
N THR A 58 10.20 -12.90 24.39
CA THR A 58 10.90 -13.27 25.61
C THR A 58 10.38 -14.64 26.02
N ALA A 59 11.03 -15.69 25.55
CA ALA A 59 10.92 -17.01 26.13
C ALA A 59 12.09 -17.17 27.13
N PRO A 60 11.80 -17.60 28.38
CA PRO A 60 12.82 -17.80 29.42
C PRO A 60 13.79 -18.94 29.08
#